data_AF-A0A1E3X9F2-F1
#
_entry.id   AF-A0A1E3X9F2-F1
#
_cell.length_a   1.000
_cell.length_b   1.000
_cell.length_c   1.000
_cell.angle_alpha   90.00
_cell.angle_beta   90.00
_cell.angle_gamma   90.00
#
_symmetry.space_group_name_H-M   'P 1'
#
loop_
_entity.id
_entity.type
_entity.pdbx_description
1 polymer ?
#
loop_
_entity_poly.entity_id
_entity_poly.type
_entity_poly.pdbx_seq_one_letter_code
_entity_poly.pdbx_strand_id
1 'polypeptide(L)'
;MLKKLIILLLPVLVITLCLNTGFGGKKAKTFSGILIDTNCYGINNKFITNDHGRMKWCATDCAKKGIPVGLLIDGKKGGKVYVLTVAAPSLADHMGKRARVTGKVEFKRGLIPEKIEVKEGDTYKEVKVKTMM
;
A
#
# COMPACT_ATOMS: atom_id res chain seq x y z
N MET A 1 -34.37 37.78 32.86
CA MET A 1 -35.16 36.55 32.96
C MET A 1 -34.53 35.54 32.01
N LEU A 2 -33.72 34.60 32.54
CA LEU A 2 -34.08 33.18 32.68
C LEU A 2 -34.02 32.47 31.30
N LYS A 3 -33.13 31.52 30.98
CA LYS A 3 -32.35 30.58 31.78
C LYS A 3 -31.25 29.97 30.88
N LYS A 4 -30.11 29.72 31.51
CA LYS A 4 -28.99 28.89 31.06
C LYS A 4 -29.47 27.55 30.49
N LEU A 5 -28.82 27.06 29.43
CA LEU A 5 -28.80 25.63 29.15
C LEU A 5 -27.45 25.19 28.57
N ILE A 6 -26.61 24.65 29.48
CA ILE A 6 -25.80 23.42 29.30
C ILE A 6 -24.76 23.51 28.18
N ILE A 7 -23.54 24.00 28.42
CA ILE A 7 -22.40 23.24 28.99
C ILE A 7 -22.53 21.72 28.74
N LEU A 8 -22.00 21.25 27.62
CA LEU A 8 -21.52 19.88 27.53
C LEU A 8 -20.00 19.92 27.36
N LEU A 9 -19.32 19.80 28.50
CA LEU A 9 -17.94 19.38 28.61
C LEU A 9 -17.77 18.04 27.89
N LEU A 10 -16.84 17.97 26.93
CA LEU A 10 -16.13 16.73 26.64
C LEU A 10 -14.64 16.98 26.91
N PRO A 11 -14.06 16.36 27.96
CA PRO A 11 -12.66 16.52 28.31
C PRO A 11 -11.80 15.54 27.49
N VAL A 12 -10.47 15.76 27.51
CA VAL A 12 -9.41 14.79 27.12
C VAL A 12 -9.25 14.64 25.59
N LEU A 13 -8.14 15.04 24.97
CA LEU A 13 -6.82 14.44 25.18
C LEU A 13 -5.72 15.40 24.67
N VAL A 14 -4.98 15.99 25.60
CA VAL A 14 -3.65 16.54 25.36
C VAL A 14 -2.71 15.35 25.19
N ILE A 15 -2.24 15.07 23.96
CA ILE A 15 -1.04 14.27 23.75
C ILE A 15 0.07 15.24 23.38
N THR A 16 0.81 15.66 24.40
CA THR A 16 2.18 16.17 24.26
C THR A 16 3.13 14.97 24.29
N LEU A 17 4.31 15.12 23.65
CA LEU A 17 5.45 14.19 23.54
C LEU A 17 5.26 13.06 22.50
N CYS A 18 6.19 12.84 21.56
CA CYS A 18 7.62 12.73 21.80
C CYS A 18 8.51 13.45 20.77
N LEU A 19 9.60 14.01 21.30
CA LEU A 19 10.85 14.24 20.60
C LEU A 19 11.25 12.99 19.80
N ASN A 20 11.81 13.17 18.60
CA ASN A 20 12.55 12.12 17.92
C ASN A 20 13.92 12.64 17.49
N THR A 21 14.83 12.67 18.46
CA THR A 21 16.27 12.61 18.25
C THR A 21 16.67 11.26 17.66
N GLY A 22 17.44 11.27 16.56
CA GLY A 22 18.45 10.23 16.30
C GLY A 22 18.14 9.15 15.25
N PHE A 23 19.21 8.75 14.56
CA PHE A 23 19.43 7.67 13.61
C PHE A 23 19.10 7.90 12.12
N GLY A 24 20.18 8.16 11.36
CA GLY A 24 20.25 8.28 9.91
C GLY A 24 20.11 6.95 9.17
N GLY A 25 18.96 6.28 9.34
CA GLY A 25 18.43 5.34 8.36
C GLY A 25 17.32 6.02 7.57
N LYS A 26 17.10 5.64 6.30
CA LYS A 26 15.89 6.09 5.58
C LYS A 26 14.68 5.63 6.39
N LYS A 27 13.97 6.59 7.01
CA LYS A 27 12.80 6.27 7.83
C LYS A 27 11.73 5.62 6.95
N ALA A 28 11.07 4.59 7.48
CA ALA A 28 9.94 3.97 6.80
C ALA A 28 8.86 5.02 6.51
N LYS A 29 8.23 4.92 5.35
CA LYS A 29 7.15 5.78 4.91
C LYS A 29 5.98 4.93 4.42
N THR A 30 4.77 5.44 4.62
CA THR A 30 3.56 4.81 4.08
C THR A 30 3.27 5.36 2.69
N PHE A 31 3.11 4.45 1.74
CA PHE A 31 2.73 4.73 0.35
C PHE A 31 1.36 4.13 0.08
N SER A 32 0.49 4.83 -0.65
CA SER A 32 -0.79 4.28 -1.09
C SER A 32 -0.85 4.15 -2.61
N GLY A 33 -1.49 3.10 -3.10
CA GLY A 33 -1.55 2.82 -4.52
C GLY A 33 -2.38 1.59 -4.85
N ILE A 34 -2.26 1.12 -6.09
CA ILE A 34 -2.89 -0.12 -6.56
C ILE A 34 -1.80 -1.18 -6.74
N LEU A 35 -2.08 -2.42 -6.32
CA LEU A 35 -1.19 -3.56 -6.58
C LEU A 35 -1.33 -3.99 -8.04
N ILE A 36 -0.22 -3.97 -8.78
CA ILE A 36 -0.19 -4.22 -10.23
C ILE A 36 0.85 -5.27 -10.60
N ASP A 37 0.62 -5.94 -11.73
CA ASP A 37 1.64 -6.73 -12.41
C ASP A 37 2.63 -5.79 -13.11
N THR A 38 3.90 -5.85 -12.71
CA THR A 38 4.95 -4.97 -13.24
C THR A 38 5.27 -5.23 -14.71
N ASN A 39 5.14 -6.47 -15.19
CA ASN A 39 5.44 -6.82 -16.57
C ASN A 39 4.38 -6.26 -17.50
N CYS A 40 3.11 -6.58 -17.26
CA CYS A 40 2.00 -6.05 -18.06
C CYS A 40 1.91 -4.53 -17.99
N TYR A 41 2.06 -3.92 -16.81
CA TYR A 41 2.06 -2.47 -16.69
C TYR A 41 3.21 -1.81 -17.48
N GLY A 42 4.38 -2.46 -17.52
CA GLY A 42 5.53 -2.01 -18.31
C GLY A 42 5.27 -1.99 -19.82
N ILE A 43 4.49 -2.95 -20.31
CA ILE A 43 4.08 -3.03 -21.73
C ILE A 43 3.00 -1.99 -22.03
N ASN A 44 2.01 -1.86 -21.15
CA ASN A 44 0.91 -0.90 -21.30
C ASN A 44 0.44 -0.40 -19.93
N ASN A 45 0.70 0.87 -19.65
CA ASN A 45 0.41 1.51 -18.36
C ASN A 45 -1.10 1.64 -18.02
N LYS A 46 -1.99 1.17 -18.91
CA LYS A 46 -3.43 1.04 -18.65
C LYS A 46 -3.77 -0.24 -17.88
N PHE A 47 -2.87 -1.22 -17.83
CA PHE A 47 -3.02 -2.48 -17.10
C PHE A 47 -2.77 -2.29 -15.60
N ILE A 48 -3.79 -1.75 -14.92
CA ILE A 48 -3.77 -1.44 -13.47
C ILE A 48 -4.74 -2.31 -12.66
N THR A 49 -5.56 -3.12 -13.33
CA THR A 49 -6.57 -4.00 -12.74
C THR A 49 -6.08 -5.44 -12.74
N ASN A 50 -6.81 -6.35 -12.09
CA ASN A 50 -6.46 -7.77 -12.14
C ASN A 50 -6.67 -8.39 -13.54
N ASP A 51 -7.68 -7.90 -14.25
CA ASP A 51 -7.98 -8.31 -15.61
C ASP A 51 -7.21 -7.45 -16.62
N HIS A 52 -6.70 -8.08 -17.69
CA HIS A 52 -6.03 -7.40 -18.79
C HIS A 52 -6.78 -7.66 -20.10
N GLY A 53 -7.64 -6.71 -20.47
CA GLY A 53 -8.54 -6.87 -21.62
C GLY A 53 -9.56 -7.98 -21.38
N ARG A 54 -9.51 -9.03 -22.21
CA ARG A 54 -10.41 -10.20 -22.09
C ARG A 54 -9.87 -11.28 -21.14
N MET A 55 -8.62 -11.18 -20.68
CA MET A 55 -8.02 -12.14 -19.76
C MET A 55 -8.40 -11.82 -18.33
N LYS A 56 -9.14 -12.73 -17.69
CA LYS A 56 -9.53 -12.65 -16.28
C LYS A 56 -8.39 -13.09 -15.37
N TRP A 57 -8.24 -12.46 -14.21
CA TRP A 57 -7.26 -12.84 -13.18
C TRP A 57 -5.80 -12.85 -13.66
N CYS A 58 -5.51 -12.14 -14.75
CA CYS A 58 -4.21 -12.18 -15.41
C CYS A 58 -3.08 -11.73 -14.48
N ALA A 59 -3.28 -10.64 -13.73
CA ALA A 59 -2.28 -10.17 -12.79
C ALA A 59 -2.08 -11.13 -11.60
N THR A 60 -3.16 -11.76 -11.09
CA THR A 60 -3.09 -12.82 -10.08
C THR A 60 -2.26 -14.01 -10.57
N ASP A 61 -2.49 -14.47 -11.80
CA ASP A 61 -1.74 -15.60 -12.37
C ASP A 61 -0.25 -15.27 -12.55
N CYS A 62 0.07 -14.05 -12.98
CA CYS A 62 1.46 -13.56 -13.05
C CYS A 62 2.12 -13.52 -11.67
N ALA A 63 1.43 -13.01 -10.65
CA ALA A 63 1.95 -12.96 -9.28
C ALA A 63 2.20 -14.37 -8.70
N LYS A 64 1.30 -15.34 -8.96
CA LYS A 64 1.49 -16.76 -8.58
C LYS A 64 2.72 -17.38 -9.24
N LYS A 65 3.06 -16.95 -10.46
CA LYS A 65 4.28 -17.37 -11.18
C LYS A 65 5.55 -16.63 -10.73
N GLY A 66 5.45 -15.73 -9.75
CA GLY A 66 6.60 -15.02 -9.21
C GLY A 66 6.92 -13.69 -9.90
N ILE A 67 6.08 -13.22 -10.83
CA ILE A 67 6.27 -11.90 -11.44
C ILE A 67 6.15 -10.82 -10.36
N PRO A 68 7.13 -9.90 -10.22
CA PRO A 68 7.13 -8.92 -9.15
C PRO A 68 5.87 -8.05 -9.12
N VAL A 69 5.33 -7.86 -7.92
CA VAL A 69 4.18 -6.98 -7.70
C VAL A 69 4.66 -5.55 -7.49
N GLY A 70 4.01 -4.62 -8.19
CA GLY A 70 4.25 -3.19 -8.06
C GLY A 70 3.15 -2.51 -7.26
N LEU A 71 3.49 -1.44 -6.56
CA LEU A 71 2.54 -0.47 -6.03
C LEU A 71 2.52 0.75 -6.95
N LEU A 72 1.45 0.90 -7.73
CA LEU A 72 1.18 2.09 -8.54
C LEU A 72 0.66 3.21 -7.64
N ILE A 73 1.53 4.18 -7.35
CA ILE A 73 1.23 5.29 -6.43
C ILE A 73 0.01 6.06 -6.92
N ASP A 74 -0.90 6.32 -5.97
CA ASP A 74 -2.19 6.99 -6.14
C ASP A 74 -3.18 6.28 -7.10
N GLY A 75 -2.76 5.24 -7.82
CA GLY A 75 -3.54 4.54 -8.84
C GLY A 75 -3.59 5.27 -10.19
N LYS A 76 -2.71 6.25 -10.42
CA LYS A 76 -2.69 7.03 -11.67
C LYS A 76 -2.01 6.25 -12.79
N LYS A 77 -2.69 6.02 -13.91
CA LYS A 77 -2.08 5.43 -15.12
C LYS A 77 -0.86 6.22 -15.57
N GLY A 78 0.24 5.52 -15.90
CA GLY A 78 1.53 6.14 -16.21
C GLY A 78 2.24 6.76 -15.00
N GLY A 79 1.70 6.56 -13.79
CA GLY A 79 2.24 7.08 -12.54
C GLY A 79 3.48 6.32 -12.05
N LYS A 80 3.97 6.78 -10.89
CA LYS A 80 5.13 6.21 -10.22
C LYS A 80 4.80 4.81 -9.69
N VAL A 81 5.69 3.85 -9.94
CA VAL A 81 5.59 2.49 -9.42
C VAL A 81 6.78 2.20 -8.51
N TYR A 82 6.50 1.61 -7.36
CA TYR A 82 7.51 0.93 -6.55
C TYR A 82 7.33 -0.58 -6.68
N VAL A 83 8.40 -1.31 -6.95
CA VAL A 83 8.39 -2.78 -6.92
C VAL A 83 8.52 -3.21 -5.45
N LEU A 84 7.61 -4.06 -5.00
CA LEU A 84 7.59 -4.57 -3.63
C LEU A 84 8.57 -5.73 -3.52
N THR A 85 9.55 -5.64 -2.62
CA THR A 85 10.55 -6.70 -2.43
C THR A 85 10.04 -7.77 -1.47
N VAL A 86 8.97 -8.45 -1.86
CA VAL A 86 8.38 -9.59 -1.15
C VAL A 86 8.10 -10.71 -2.15
N ALA A 87 7.89 -11.93 -1.67
CA ALA A 87 7.48 -13.03 -2.55
C ALA A 87 6.14 -12.69 -3.23
N ALA A 88 6.16 -12.52 -4.56
CA ALA A 88 4.96 -12.12 -5.32
C ALA A 88 3.72 -13.01 -5.08
N PRO A 89 3.83 -14.35 -4.91
CA PRO A 89 2.67 -15.19 -4.63
C PRO A 89 1.90 -14.79 -3.36
N SER A 90 2.57 -14.17 -2.37
CA SER A 90 1.92 -13.71 -1.14
C SER A 90 0.94 -12.54 -1.34
N LEU A 91 0.95 -11.92 -2.52
CA LEU A 91 0.06 -10.80 -2.90
C LEU A 91 -0.90 -11.17 -4.04
N ALA A 92 -0.86 -12.41 -4.54
CA ALA A 92 -1.57 -12.79 -5.76
C ALA A 92 -3.10 -12.61 -5.67
N ASP A 93 -3.70 -12.85 -4.50
CA ASP A 93 -5.15 -12.69 -4.29
C ASP A 93 -5.57 -11.23 -4.03
N HIS A 94 -4.61 -10.32 -4.09
CA HIS A 94 -4.78 -8.89 -3.83
C HIS A 94 -4.50 -8.00 -5.05
N MET A 95 -4.21 -8.60 -6.21
CA MET A 95 -3.92 -7.86 -7.43
C MET A 95 -5.10 -6.99 -7.88
N GLY A 96 -4.80 -5.77 -8.35
CA GLY A 96 -5.78 -4.75 -8.72
C GLY A 96 -6.47 -4.05 -7.53
N LYS A 97 -6.21 -4.48 -6.28
CA LYS A 97 -6.77 -3.82 -5.10
C LYS A 97 -5.94 -2.61 -4.68
N ARG A 98 -6.59 -1.65 -4.03
CA ARG A 98 -5.90 -0.52 -3.40
C ARG A 98 -5.19 -1.00 -2.13
N ALA A 99 -3.96 -0.57 -1.93
CA ALA A 99 -3.13 -0.94 -0.79
C ALA A 99 -2.47 0.28 -0.14
N ARG A 100 -2.00 0.08 1.09
CA ARG A 100 -1.07 0.93 1.83
C ARG A 100 0.14 0.07 2.18
N VAL A 101 1.32 0.56 1.85
CA VAL A 101 2.57 -0.13 2.13
C VAL A 101 3.45 0.80 2.94
N THR A 102 3.75 0.39 4.17
CA THR A 102 4.73 1.06 5.01
C THR A 102 6.06 0.35 4.86
N GLY A 103 7.11 1.09 4.53
CA GLY A 103 8.42 0.49 4.30
C GLY A 103 9.48 1.48 3.87
N LYS A 104 10.65 0.96 3.51
CA LYS A 104 11.83 1.74 3.13
C LYS A 104 12.14 1.62 1.65
N VAL A 105 12.48 2.74 1.02
CA VAL A 105 12.92 2.77 -0.38
C VAL A 105 14.44 2.61 -0.42
N GLU A 106 14.93 1.40 -0.61
CA GLU A 106 16.36 1.11 -0.57
C GLU A 106 17.07 1.49 -1.88
N PHE A 107 16.53 1.08 -3.04
CA PHE A 107 17.03 1.44 -4.37
C PHE A 107 15.97 2.21 -5.20
N LYS A 108 16.36 2.76 -6.36
CA LYS A 108 15.57 3.75 -7.16
C LYS A 108 14.04 3.53 -7.16
N ARG A 109 13.58 2.29 -7.32
CA ARG A 109 12.15 1.92 -7.30
C ARG A 109 11.86 0.66 -6.48
N GLY A 110 12.77 0.23 -5.61
CA GLY A 110 12.55 -0.89 -4.71
C GLY A 110 11.98 -0.41 -3.38
N LEU A 111 10.84 -0.95 -2.98
CA LEU A 111 10.24 -0.71 -1.68
C LEU A 111 10.28 -1.99 -0.86
N ILE A 112 11.03 -1.96 0.24
CA ILE A 112 11.07 -3.04 1.24
C ILE A 112 9.91 -2.83 2.20
N PRO A 113 8.85 -3.65 2.12
CA PRO A 113 7.68 -3.50 2.97
C PRO A 113 8.00 -3.97 4.39
N GLU A 114 7.67 -3.15 5.38
CA GLU A 114 7.58 -3.55 6.79
C GLU A 114 6.12 -3.93 7.13
N LYS A 115 5.15 -3.31 6.45
CA LYS A 115 3.71 -3.60 6.57
C LYS A 115 3.00 -3.43 5.22
N ILE A 116 2.10 -4.34 4.88
CA ILE A 116 1.22 -4.22 3.70
C ILE A 116 -0.23 -4.36 4.17
N GLU A 117 -1.06 -3.40 3.80
CA GLU A 117 -2.49 -3.41 4.08
C GLU A 117 -3.26 -3.24 2.77
N VAL A 118 -4.24 -4.11 2.54
CA VAL A 118 -5.06 -4.10 1.33
C VAL A 118 -6.49 -3.71 1.69
N LYS A 119 -7.10 -2.88 0.85
CA LYS A 119 -8.48 -2.44 1.02
C LYS A 119 -9.43 -3.61 0.72
N GLU A 120 -10.26 -3.95 1.69
CA GLU A 120 -11.35 -4.91 1.60
C GLU A 120 -12.64 -4.25 2.07
N GLY A 121 -13.55 -3.99 1.13
CA GLY A 121 -14.71 -3.13 1.38
C GLY A 121 -14.26 -1.74 1.82
N ASP A 122 -14.73 -1.30 2.98
CA ASP A 122 -14.38 0.00 3.56
C ASP A 122 -13.17 -0.03 4.51
N THR A 123 -12.62 -1.21 4.77
CA THR A 123 -11.53 -1.42 5.73
C THR A 123 -10.22 -1.76 5.05
N TYR A 124 -9.11 -1.53 5.75
CA TYR A 124 -7.79 -2.03 5.35
C TYR A 124 -7.44 -3.22 6.22
N LYS A 125 -7.09 -4.35 5.58
CA LYS A 125 -6.62 -5.55 6.27
C LYS A 125 -5.15 -5.78 5.97
N GLU A 126 -4.41 -6.08 7.02
CA GLU A 126 -2.99 -6.41 6.90
C GLU A 126 -2.82 -7.76 6.21
N VAL A 127 -1.93 -7.80 5.22
CA VAL A 127 -1.55 -9.02 4.50
C VAL A 127 -0.29 -9.56 5.15
N LYS A 128 -0.37 -10.79 5.66
CA LYS A 128 0.79 -11.50 6.20
C LYS A 128 1.71 -11.91 5.07
N VAL A 129 2.72 -11.08 4.79
CA VAL A 129 3.77 -11.40 3.83
C VAL A 129 4.99 -11.93 4.57
N LYS A 130 5.54 -13.06 4.11
CA LYS A 130 6.91 -13.45 4.49
C LYS A 130 7.86 -12.49 3.78
N THR A 131 8.32 -11.47 4.49
CA THR A 131 9.49 -10.70 4.09
C THR A 131 10.68 -11.66 4.09
N MET A 132 11.40 -11.74 2.97
CA MET A 132 12.69 -12.43 2.95
C MET A 132 13.69 -11.54 3.68
N MET A 133 13.75 -11.68 5.01
CA MET A 133 14.84 -11.21 5.85
C MET A 133 15.60 -12.43 6.34
#